data_AF-A0A1X1XSE4-F1
#
_entry.id   AF-A0A1X1XSE4-F1
#
_cell.length_a   1.000
_cell.length_b   1.000
_cell.length_c   1.000
_cell.angle_alpha   90.00
_cell.angle_beta   90.00
_cell.angle_gamma   90.00
#
_symmetry.space_group_name_H-M   'P 1'
#
loop_
_entity.id
_entity.type
_entity.pdbx_description
1 polymer ?
#
loop_
_entity_poly.entity_id
_entity_poly.type
_entity_poly.pdbx_seq_one_letter_code
_entity_poly.pdbx_strand_id
1 'polypeptide(L)'
;MAVRMDPQRFDELVSDALDLIPPELAAVMDNVVVLVSDRHPGDAELLGLYEGVALTERDSNYAGSLPDTITIYRDALLDICDSDDEVVDEVKITVIHEIAHHFGIDDDGLHELGWA
;
A
#
# COMPACT_ATOMS: atom_id res chain seq x y z
N MET A 1 -22.89 2.17 -0.30
CA MET A 1 -23.15 0.86 0.31
C MET A 1 -21.91 0.03 0.06
N ALA A 2 -21.13 -0.22 1.12
CA ALA A 2 -19.86 -0.95 1.09
C ALA A 2 -19.87 -2.15 0.13
N VAL A 3 -18.91 -2.17 -0.81
CA VAL A 3 -18.76 -3.23 -1.80
C VAL A 3 -18.29 -4.51 -1.12
N ARG A 4 -18.85 -5.65 -1.53
CA ARG A 4 -18.44 -6.97 -1.05
C ARG A 4 -17.85 -7.76 -2.20
N MET A 5 -16.58 -8.11 -2.08
CA MET A 5 -15.88 -8.97 -3.03
C MET A 5 -15.10 -10.04 -2.28
N ASP A 6 -14.82 -11.16 -2.93
CA ASP A 6 -13.96 -12.20 -2.37
C ASP A 6 -12.48 -11.77 -2.36
N PRO A 7 -11.62 -12.43 -1.57
CA PRO A 7 -10.20 -12.06 -1.47
C PRO A 7 -9.46 -12.13 -2.81
N GLN A 8 -9.79 -13.11 -3.67
CA GLN A 8 -9.12 -13.25 -4.96
C GLN A 8 -9.44 -12.06 -5.88
N ARG A 9 -10.70 -11.62 -5.92
CA ARG A 9 -11.08 -10.41 -6.65
C ARG A 9 -10.38 -9.18 -6.11
N PHE A 10 -10.26 -9.05 -4.78
CA PHE A 10 -9.55 -7.93 -4.18
C PHE A 10 -8.06 -7.91 -4.56
N ASP A 11 -7.38 -9.07 -4.52
CA ASP A 11 -5.98 -9.19 -4.93
C ASP A 11 -5.76 -8.77 -6.40
N GLU A 12 -6.71 -9.08 -7.30
CA GLU A 12 -6.70 -8.59 -8.68
C GLU A 12 -6.77 -7.06 -8.75
N LEU A 13 -7.68 -6.45 -7.98
CA LEU A 13 -7.82 -4.99 -7.95
C LEU A 13 -6.60 -4.30 -7.34
N VAL A 14 -5.95 -4.93 -6.36
CA VAL A 14 -4.67 -4.44 -5.83
C VAL A 14 -3.61 -4.47 -6.94
N SER A 15 -3.52 -5.55 -7.70
CA SER A 15 -2.59 -5.61 -8.86
C SER A 15 -2.89 -4.51 -9.89
N ASP A 16 -4.17 -4.31 -10.23
CA ASP A 16 -4.59 -3.25 -11.15
C ASP A 16 -4.21 -1.86 -10.63
N ALA A 17 -4.33 -1.62 -9.33
CA ALA A 17 -3.94 -0.37 -8.69
C ALA A 17 -2.41 -0.12 -8.77
N LEU A 18 -1.61 -1.17 -8.58
CA LEU A 18 -0.14 -1.08 -8.66
C LEU A 18 0.34 -0.77 -10.09
N ASP A 19 -0.35 -1.28 -11.11
CA ASP A 19 -0.05 -1.01 -12.52
C ASP A 19 -0.32 0.46 -12.91
N LEU A 20 -1.11 1.19 -12.11
CA LEU A 20 -1.41 2.62 -12.31
C LEU A 20 -0.42 3.55 -11.60
N ILE A 21 0.54 3.02 -10.84
CA ILE A 21 1.49 3.83 -10.10
C ILE A 21 2.45 4.54 -11.07
N PRO A 22 2.70 5.85 -10.88
CA PRO A 22 3.64 6.60 -11.70
C PRO A 22 5.03 5.93 -11.74
N PRO A 23 5.70 5.87 -12.92
CA PRO A 23 7.02 5.25 -13.06
C PRO A 23 8.09 5.78 -12.09
N GLU A 24 7.98 7.06 -11.71
CA GLU A 24 8.89 7.71 -10.75
C GLU A 24 8.76 7.11 -9.35
N LEU A 25 7.54 6.74 -8.93
CA LEU A 25 7.28 6.04 -7.67
C LEU A 25 7.55 4.53 -7.80
N ALA A 26 7.23 3.92 -8.93
CA ALA A 26 7.51 2.50 -9.16
C ALA A 26 9.01 2.18 -9.00
N ALA A 27 9.90 3.11 -9.35
CA ALA A 27 11.34 2.96 -9.16
C ALA A 27 11.77 2.86 -7.68
N VAL A 28 11.05 3.52 -6.75
CA VAL A 28 11.32 3.40 -5.31
C VAL A 28 10.64 2.19 -4.68
N MET A 29 9.66 1.60 -5.36
CA MET A 29 8.99 0.36 -4.96
C MET A 29 9.74 -0.92 -5.34
N ASP A 30 10.88 -0.84 -6.04
CA ASP A 30 11.61 -2.01 -6.55
C ASP A 30 11.97 -3.05 -5.47
N ASN A 31 12.07 -2.64 -4.20
CA ASN A 31 12.32 -3.51 -3.05
C ASN A 31 11.19 -3.48 -2.01
N VAL A 32 9.96 -3.18 -2.43
CA VAL A 32 8.77 -3.16 -1.58
C VAL A 32 7.81 -4.28 -1.98
N VAL A 33 7.35 -5.05 -1.00
CA VAL A 33 6.33 -6.09 -1.20
C VAL A 33 5.00 -5.58 -0.67
N VAL A 34 3.97 -5.63 -1.52
CA VAL A 34 2.60 -5.32 -1.11
C VAL A 34 1.92 -6.58 -0.61
N LEU A 35 1.42 -6.52 0.62
CA LEU A 35 0.70 -7.61 1.30
C LEU A 35 -0.76 -7.22 1.47
N VAL A 36 -1.66 -8.20 1.46
CA VAL A 36 -3.07 -8.01 1.75
C VAL A 36 -3.40 -8.71 3.07
N SER A 37 -4.11 -8.01 3.95
CA SER A 37 -4.63 -8.53 5.21
C SER A 37 -6.09 -8.11 5.38
N ASP A 38 -6.85 -8.83 6.21
CA ASP A 38 -8.27 -8.53 6.41
C ASP A 38 -8.47 -7.18 7.10
N ARG A 39 -7.89 -6.99 8.29
CA ARG A 39 -7.98 -5.74 9.06
C ARG A 39 -6.83 -5.59 10.05
N HIS A 40 -6.40 -4.36 10.32
CA HIS A 40 -5.38 -4.10 11.33
C HIS A 40 -5.94 -4.31 12.76
N PRO A 41 -5.22 -5.01 13.66
CA PRO A 41 -5.73 -5.37 14.98
C PRO A 41 -5.79 -4.20 15.98
N GLY A 42 -5.01 -3.14 15.76
CA GLY A 42 -4.92 -1.98 16.65
C GLY A 42 -5.71 -0.75 16.17
N ASP A 43 -6.12 -0.74 14.91
CA ASP A 43 -6.80 0.39 14.28
C ASP A 43 -7.68 -0.16 13.16
N ALA A 44 -9.00 -0.07 13.33
CA ALA A 44 -9.94 -0.65 12.37
C ALA A 44 -10.08 0.20 11.10
N GLU A 45 -9.69 1.47 11.13
CA GLU A 45 -9.86 2.43 10.03
C GLU A 45 -8.59 2.57 9.17
N LEU A 46 -7.50 1.93 9.59
CA LEU A 46 -6.24 1.94 8.86
C LEU A 46 -6.37 1.19 7.53
N LEU A 47 -6.09 1.88 6.42
CA LEU A 47 -6.19 1.35 5.05
C LEU A 47 -4.91 0.67 4.58
N GLY A 48 -3.76 1.20 5.00
CA GLY A 48 -2.43 0.74 4.63
C GLY A 48 -1.44 0.91 5.78
N LEU A 49 -0.36 0.14 5.77
CA LEU A 49 0.74 0.30 6.71
C LEU A 49 2.07 -0.06 6.04
N TYR A 50 2.98 0.92 6.00
CA TYR A 50 4.37 0.67 5.66
C TYR A 50 5.14 0.09 6.86
N GLU A 51 5.69 -1.10 6.70
CA GLU A 51 6.58 -1.76 7.65
C GLU A 51 7.93 -2.03 6.99
N GLY A 52 8.96 -1.27 7.39
CA GLY A 52 10.34 -1.50 6.97
C GLY A 52 11.13 -2.27 8.02
N VAL A 53 12.00 -3.19 7.58
CA VAL A 53 12.93 -3.86 8.50
C VAL A 53 14.12 -2.92 8.72
N ALA A 54 14.25 -2.39 9.94
CA ALA A 54 15.43 -1.59 10.30
C ALA A 54 16.71 -2.40 10.05
N LEU A 55 17.63 -1.83 9.26
CA LEU A 55 18.93 -2.39 8.89
C LEU A 55 19.86 -2.73 10.09
N THR A 56 19.39 -2.57 11.33
CA THR A 56 20.17 -2.63 12.57
C THR A 56 20.24 -4.02 13.22
N GLU A 57 19.47 -5.01 12.74
CA GLU A 57 19.58 -6.42 13.17
C GLU A 57 20.35 -7.29 12.15
N ARG A 58 21.29 -6.69 11.43
CA ARG A 58 22.21 -7.35 10.50
C ARG A 58 23.24 -8.20 11.25
N ASP A 59 22.80 -9.30 11.84
CA ASP A 59 23.70 -10.37 12.23
C ASP A 59 24.03 -11.26 11.03
N SER A 60 25.25 -11.74 11.01
CA SER A 60 26.07 -12.17 9.87
C SER A 60 25.58 -13.39 9.07
N ASN A 61 24.36 -13.88 9.31
CA ASN A 61 23.95 -15.24 8.94
C ASN A 61 22.69 -15.36 8.07
N TYR A 62 22.08 -14.26 7.61
CA TYR A 62 20.97 -14.32 6.65
C TYR A 62 21.34 -13.59 5.35
N ALA A 63 21.53 -14.37 4.30
CA ALA A 63 21.79 -13.87 2.96
C ALA A 63 20.49 -13.26 2.39
N GLY A 64 20.51 -11.95 2.15
CA GLY A 64 19.43 -11.20 1.50
C GLY A 64 18.75 -10.22 2.46
N SER A 65 18.81 -8.92 2.17
CA SER A 65 17.95 -7.93 2.82
C SER A 65 16.51 -8.35 2.59
N LEU A 66 15.69 -8.47 3.64
CA LEU A 66 14.25 -8.63 3.47
C LEU A 66 13.69 -7.34 2.84
N PRO A 67 12.75 -7.43 1.89
CA PRO A 67 12.12 -6.26 1.32
C PRO A 67 11.31 -5.52 2.38
N ASP A 68 11.12 -4.23 2.17
CA ASP A 68 10.13 -3.49 2.95
C ASP A 68 8.73 -3.94 2.54
N THR A 69 7.74 -3.76 3.42
CA THR A 69 6.38 -4.23 3.16
C THR A 69 5.37 -3.11 3.30
N ILE A 70 4.36 -3.12 2.42
CA ILE A 70 3.15 -2.29 2.58
C ILE A 70 1.99 -3.26 2.74
N THR A 71 1.38 -3.27 3.92
CA THR A 71 0.19 -4.08 4.19
C THR A 71 -1.05 -3.26 3.88
N ILE A 72 -1.89 -3.74 2.96
CA ILE A 72 -3.20 -3.17 2.63
C ILE A 72 -4.29 -3.93 3.39
N TYR A 73 -5.20 -3.18 4.02
CA TYR A 73 -6.27 -3.74 4.83
C TYR A 73 -7.60 -3.76 4.07
N ARG A 74 -7.91 -4.95 3.55
CA ARG A 74 -9.05 -5.20 2.67
C ARG A 74 -10.37 -4.74 3.27
N ASP A 75 -10.68 -5.15 4.49
CA ASP A 75 -12.00 -4.86 5.06
C ASP A 75 -12.18 -3.35 5.35
N ALA A 76 -11.11 -2.63 5.67
CA ALA A 76 -11.18 -1.18 5.89
C ALA A 76 -11.44 -0.43 4.57
N LEU A 77 -10.80 -0.84 3.48
CA LEU A 77 -11.05 -0.30 2.14
C LEU A 77 -12.47 -0.61 1.65
N LEU A 78 -12.93 -1.85 1.82
CA LEU A 78 -14.26 -2.25 1.40
C LEU A 78 -15.38 -1.54 2.19
N ASP A 79 -15.11 -1.08 3.40
CA ASP A 79 -16.06 -0.30 4.20
C ASP A 79 -16.31 1.10 3.61
N ILE A 80 -15.33 1.67 2.89
CA ILE A 80 -15.38 3.05 2.36
C ILE A 80 -15.62 3.12 0.85
N CYS A 81 -15.38 2.03 0.11
CA CYS A 81 -15.61 1.96 -1.33
C CYS A 81 -16.96 1.33 -1.69
N ASP A 82 -17.59 1.85 -2.74
CA ASP A 82 -18.88 1.40 -3.26
C ASP A 82 -18.76 0.69 -4.62
N SER A 83 -17.57 0.63 -5.23
CA SER A 83 -17.31 -0.05 -6.50
C SER A 83 -15.88 -0.58 -6.66
N ASP A 84 -15.67 -1.49 -7.61
CA ASP A 84 -14.32 -2.00 -7.96
C ASP A 84 -13.37 -0.88 -8.39
N ASP A 85 -13.84 0.08 -9.19
CA ASP A 85 -13.04 1.22 -9.64
C ASP A 85 -12.59 2.09 -8.45
N GLU A 86 -13.49 2.32 -7.48
CA GLU A 86 -13.16 3.04 -6.25
C GLU A 86 -12.14 2.28 -5.40
N VAL A 87 -12.22 0.94 -5.33
CA VAL A 87 -11.22 0.14 -4.61
C VAL A 87 -9.85 0.26 -5.27
N VAL A 88 -9.78 0.22 -6.61
CA VAL A 88 -8.52 0.40 -7.35
C VAL A 88 -7.91 1.78 -7.06
N ASP A 89 -8.73 2.83 -7.13
CA ASP A 89 -8.28 4.19 -6.88
C ASP A 89 -7.82 4.38 -5.43
N GLU A 90 -8.57 3.86 -4.46
CA GLU A 90 -8.25 4.01 -3.04
C GLU A 90 -7.00 3.20 -2.64
N VAL A 91 -6.82 1.99 -3.18
CA VAL A 91 -5.59 1.21 -2.99
C VAL A 91 -4.39 1.97 -3.56
N LYS A 92 -4.50 2.50 -4.77
CA LYS A 92 -3.45 3.28 -5.42
C LYS A 92 -3.06 4.48 -4.56
N ILE A 93 -4.04 5.27 -4.12
CA ILE A 93 -3.83 6.43 -3.24
C ILE A 93 -3.14 6.00 -1.94
N THR A 94 -3.64 4.95 -1.29
CA THR A 94 -3.07 4.41 -0.04
C THR A 94 -1.60 4.04 -0.23
N VAL A 95 -1.27 3.27 -1.26
CA VAL A 95 0.11 2.86 -1.55
C VAL A 95 1.02 4.07 -1.81
N ILE A 96 0.55 5.03 -2.62
CA ILE A 96 1.30 6.25 -2.92
C ILE A 96 1.57 7.05 -1.64
N HIS A 97 0.58 7.21 -0.77
CA HIS A 97 0.73 7.92 0.50
C HIS A 97 1.74 7.25 1.42
N GLU A 98 1.63 5.94 1.62
CA GLU A 98 2.56 5.18 2.47
C GLU A 98 4.01 5.31 1.98
N ILE A 99 4.22 5.26 0.67
CA ILE A 99 5.55 5.43 0.06
C ILE A 99 6.04 6.87 0.23
N ALA A 100 5.22 7.85 -0.16
CA ALA A 100 5.58 9.26 -0.11
C ALA A 100 6.00 9.68 1.30
N HIS A 101 5.18 9.32 2.31
CA HIS A 101 5.48 9.60 3.71
C HIS A 101 6.76 8.90 4.17
N HIS A 102 6.99 7.64 3.75
CA HIS A 102 8.23 6.95 4.06
C HIS A 102 9.48 7.67 3.51
N PHE A 103 9.38 8.27 2.31
CA PHE A 103 10.46 9.03 1.69
C PHE A 103 10.52 10.52 2.09
N GLY A 104 9.65 10.96 3.00
CA GLY A 104 9.62 12.33 3.53
C GLY A 104 8.95 13.34 2.60
N ILE A 105 8.12 12.88 1.67
CA ILE A 105 7.21 13.71 0.88
C ILE A 105 5.89 13.79 1.67
N ASP A 106 5.45 15.01 1.96
CA ASP A 106 4.17 15.27 2.62
C ASP A 106 3.03 15.43 1.60
N ASP A 107 1.81 15.59 2.10
CA ASP A 107 0.59 15.73 1.28
C ASP A 107 0.68 16.93 0.32
N ASP A 108 1.35 18.01 0.73
CA ASP A 108 1.59 19.17 -0.13
C ASP A 108 2.49 18.79 -1.31
N GLY A 109 3.57 18.05 -1.07
CA GLY A 109 4.44 17.52 -2.12
C GLY A 109 3.72 16.54 -3.05
N LEU A 110 2.81 15.71 -2.55
CA LEU A 110 1.97 14.84 -3.37
C LEU A 110 1.06 15.63 -4.31
N HIS A 111 0.44 16.70 -3.82
CA HIS A 111 -0.43 17.55 -4.61
C HIS A 111 0.34 18.30 -5.72
N GLU A 112 1.57 18.74 -5.43
CA GLU A 112 2.45 19.38 -6.43
C GLU A 112 2.87 18.42 -7.55
N LEU A 113 2.99 17.12 -7.23
CA LEU A 113 3.34 16.06 -8.18
C LEU A 113 2.11 15.50 -8.93
N GLY A 114 0.90 15.90 -8.52
CA GLY A 114 -0.37 15.42 -9.08
C GLY A 114 -0.69 13.98 -8.68
N TRP A 115 -0.22 13.55 -7.51
CA TRP A 115 -0.38 12.20 -6.96
C TRP A 115 -1.38 12.13 -5.81
N ALA A 116 -2.02 13.27 -5.46
CA ALA A 116 -3.09 13.42 -4.47
C ALA A 116 -4.48 13.52 -5.11
#